data_AF-K6VGT3-F1
#
_entry.id   AF-K6VGT3-F1
#
_cell.length_a   1.000
_cell.length_b   1.000
_cell.length_c   1.000
_cell.angle_alpha   90.00
_cell.angle_beta   90.00
_cell.angle_gamma   90.00
#
_symmetry.space_group_name_H-M   'P 1'
#
loop_
_entity.id
_entity.type
_entity.pdbx_description
1 polymer ?
#
loop_
_entity_poly.entity_id
_entity_poly.type
_entity_poly.pdbx_seq_one_letter_code
_entity_poly.pdbx_strand_id
1 'polypeptide(L)'
;MQMDRKTQIIDYDGNIMEDLKEWMIRNKLANLGFNYNVIAILGSQSSGKSTLLNNLFKTSFDVMNTKLGHSQTTQGLWLSFDTFEDTSVTPSEQGSTTNRVNPTLILDVEGNDSKERGDNRLTFEHRSALFSLALADCVIVNLWYHSLGNFTASNYGLLKTVMEVNLELFQQDKNCPKTILLFTVRDWFEEFASIDIVKNKIEEEYLNKIWTEMKKPPDAEKVNINNYFIVEVVGLSHGIIKKEEFLKDVQNLRMKWINHLRPQHYSRNIPSDGFAHYCNNIWNTIVKQSQLDIPSQKEMLATFRCQEIKNSVISNTSKMIKEKLAASSTQHGNINIDEFKSWAEKDIVEKSLDEYFVDASRYTESICLKTSEELLESLFIQLQSIVDNNLNFTQRVLSAKFANELNTMYSVCTSDKNVFLFSKESNLQVRKDGKGGTSSPKEDKKDKMDKNNSQDKCIRLWSSFLFNADKLEYNTLYNFFEDYEKCNIEIKKRNKIHEFNYKPSLSILSTAICKDLNRIRNAQFTVLLDRTRATIK
;
A
#
# COMPACT_ATOMS: atom_id res chain seq x y z
N MET A 1 -16.98 -14.15 33.86
CA MET A 1 -15.63 -13.67 33.48
C MET A 1 -15.61 -12.18 33.76
N GLN A 2 -14.80 -11.75 34.74
CA GLN A 2 -14.60 -10.33 35.01
C GLN A 2 -13.90 -9.74 33.77
N MET A 3 -14.56 -8.84 33.04
CA MET A 3 -13.91 -8.14 31.93
C MET A 3 -12.69 -7.42 32.49
N ASP A 4 -11.52 -7.70 31.93
CA ASP A 4 -10.30 -7.02 32.30
C ASP A 4 -10.33 -5.61 31.71
N ARG A 5 -10.81 -4.65 32.52
CA ARG A 5 -11.19 -3.30 32.08
C ARG A 5 -9.99 -2.39 31.79
N LYS A 6 -8.78 -2.78 32.19
CA LYS A 6 -7.56 -2.01 31.95
C LYS A 6 -6.49 -2.85 31.27
N THR A 7 -5.59 -2.19 30.57
CA THR A 7 -4.38 -2.78 30.01
C THR A 7 -3.24 -1.76 30.04
N GLN A 8 -2.00 -2.21 30.14
CA GLN A 8 -0.84 -1.35 30.06
C GLN A 8 -0.40 -1.26 28.61
N ILE A 9 -0.25 -0.05 28.06
CA ILE A 9 0.24 0.16 26.69
C ILE A 9 1.76 0.27 26.70
N ILE A 10 2.32 1.05 27.63
CA ILE A 10 3.75 1.32 27.74
C ILE A 10 4.16 1.00 29.17
N ASP A 11 5.23 0.21 29.31
CA ASP A 11 5.80 -0.16 30.61
C ASP A 11 6.63 0.98 31.23
N TYR A 12 7.25 0.70 32.39
CA TYR A 12 8.13 1.66 33.05
C TYR A 12 9.39 1.98 32.22
N ASP A 13 9.92 0.99 31.50
CA ASP A 13 11.14 1.13 30.71
C ASP A 13 10.91 1.81 29.35
N GLY A 14 9.65 2.03 28.97
CA GLY A 14 9.26 2.66 27.71
C GLY A 14 9.06 1.68 26.56
N ASN A 15 8.91 0.39 26.82
CA ASN A 15 8.55 -0.61 25.83
C ASN A 15 7.03 -0.68 25.66
N ILE A 16 6.58 -0.90 24.42
CA ILE A 16 5.17 -1.08 24.11
C ILE A 16 4.78 -2.54 24.31
N MET A 17 3.63 -2.75 24.94
CA MET A 17 3.02 -4.07 25.06
C MET A 17 2.31 -4.45 23.76
N GLU A 18 2.61 -5.62 23.20
CA GLU A 18 2.04 -6.08 21.92
C GLU A 18 0.56 -6.50 22.04
N ASP A 19 0.07 -6.76 23.25
CA ASP A 19 -1.27 -7.32 23.54
C ASP A 19 -2.44 -6.34 23.33
N LEU A 20 -2.18 -5.08 22.98
CA LEU A 20 -3.22 -4.05 22.85
C LEU A 20 -4.28 -4.43 21.80
N LYS A 21 -3.86 -5.03 20.68
CA LYS A 21 -4.78 -5.48 19.61
C LYS A 21 -5.75 -6.55 20.13
N GLU A 22 -5.23 -7.55 20.84
CA GLU A 22 -6.05 -8.62 21.40
C GLU A 22 -7.00 -8.10 22.48
N TRP A 23 -6.54 -7.16 23.31
CA TRP A 23 -7.38 -6.53 24.32
C TRP A 23 -8.55 -5.74 23.70
N MET A 24 -8.31 -5.01 22.60
CA MET A 24 -9.39 -4.31 21.88
C MET A 24 -10.42 -5.27 21.28
N ILE A 25 -9.98 -6.41 20.76
CA ILE A 25 -10.88 -7.45 20.22
C ILE A 25 -11.71 -8.09 21.35
N ARG A 26 -11.06 -8.47 22.46
CA ARG A 26 -11.74 -9.07 23.64
C ARG A 26 -12.83 -8.17 24.22
N ASN A 27 -12.60 -6.86 24.22
CA ASN A 27 -13.55 -5.87 24.75
C ASN A 27 -14.57 -5.35 23.71
N LYS A 28 -14.64 -5.94 22.52
CA LYS A 28 -15.55 -5.54 21.41
C LYS A 28 -15.35 -4.09 20.93
N LEU A 29 -14.16 -3.52 21.13
CA LEU A 29 -13.81 -2.16 20.71
C LEU A 29 -13.30 -2.10 19.27
N ALA A 30 -12.84 -3.22 18.71
CA ALA A 30 -12.24 -3.27 17.37
C ALA A 30 -13.22 -2.95 16.22
N ASN A 31 -14.52 -3.17 16.41
CA ASN A 31 -15.55 -3.01 15.37
C ASN A 31 -16.29 -1.66 15.40
N LEU A 32 -15.79 -0.67 16.15
CA LEU A 32 -16.43 0.64 16.31
C LEU A 32 -16.19 1.59 15.12
N GLY A 33 -15.23 1.29 14.24
CA GLY A 33 -14.85 2.17 13.15
C GLY A 33 -14.29 3.49 13.72
N PHE A 34 -14.88 4.63 13.35
CA PHE A 34 -14.51 5.96 13.85
C PHE A 34 -15.33 6.43 15.07
N ASN A 35 -16.28 5.61 15.53
CA ASN A 35 -17.23 5.97 16.58
C ASN A 35 -16.67 5.65 17.97
N TYR A 36 -15.53 6.24 18.28
CA TYR A 36 -14.94 6.24 19.61
C TYR A 36 -14.23 7.57 19.86
N ASN A 37 -13.92 7.87 21.10
CA ASN A 37 -13.15 9.05 21.49
C ASN A 37 -11.97 8.66 22.37
N VAL A 38 -10.94 9.49 22.42
CA VAL A 38 -9.76 9.23 23.27
C VAL A 38 -9.54 10.40 24.22
N ILE A 39 -9.45 10.10 25.51
CA ILE A 39 -9.12 11.06 26.57
C ILE A 39 -7.80 10.64 27.22
N ALA A 40 -6.91 11.60 27.46
CA ALA A 40 -5.72 11.39 28.25
C ALA A 40 -5.70 12.33 29.46
N ILE A 41 -5.10 11.91 30.57
CA ILE A 41 -4.87 12.78 31.74
C ILE A 41 -3.38 13.03 31.96
N LEU A 42 -3.01 14.29 32.15
CA LEU A 42 -1.67 14.74 32.48
C LEU A 42 -1.69 15.48 33.82
N GLY A 43 -0.62 15.38 34.59
CA GLY A 43 -0.50 16.09 35.86
C GLY A 43 0.57 15.51 36.77
N SER A 44 0.93 16.26 37.80
CA SER A 44 1.98 15.86 38.74
C SER A 44 1.68 14.53 39.44
N GLN A 45 2.72 13.84 39.90
CA GLN A 45 2.61 12.62 40.69
C GLN A 45 1.77 12.89 41.94
N SER A 46 0.93 11.92 42.30
CA SER A 46 0.07 11.99 43.50
C SER A 46 -0.99 13.12 43.49
N SER A 47 -1.25 13.76 42.34
CA SER A 47 -2.33 14.76 42.19
C SER A 47 -3.75 14.18 42.12
N GLY A 48 -3.92 12.87 42.31
CA GLY A 48 -5.21 12.19 42.28
C GLY A 48 -5.81 12.05 40.87
N LYS A 49 -4.97 11.84 39.85
CA LYS A 49 -5.37 11.58 38.45
C LYS A 49 -6.23 10.32 38.31
N SER A 50 -5.68 9.18 38.71
CA SER A 50 -6.36 7.88 38.66
C SER A 50 -7.63 7.89 39.53
N THR A 51 -7.63 8.60 40.66
CA THR A 51 -8.84 8.84 41.46
C THR A 51 -9.91 9.62 40.69
N LEU A 52 -9.53 10.68 39.97
CA LEU A 52 -10.45 11.45 39.14
C LEU A 52 -11.02 10.60 38.01
N LEU A 53 -10.17 9.87 37.27
CA LEU A 53 -10.59 9.00 36.18
C LEU A 53 -11.54 7.89 36.64
N ASN A 54 -11.24 7.24 37.77
CA ASN A 54 -12.08 6.19 38.33
C ASN A 54 -13.47 6.71 38.71
N ASN A 55 -13.58 7.94 39.24
CA ASN A 55 -14.88 8.53 39.55
C ASN A 55 -15.60 9.07 38.30
N LEU A 56 -14.86 9.65 37.34
CA LEU A 56 -15.41 10.29 36.16
C LEU A 56 -15.89 9.27 35.10
N PHE A 57 -15.13 8.19 34.89
CA PHE A 57 -15.35 7.17 33.85
C PHE A 57 -15.62 5.77 34.40
N LYS A 58 -15.79 5.61 35.72
CA LYS A 58 -16.02 4.32 36.38
C LYS A 58 -14.96 3.26 36.05
N THR A 59 -13.72 3.71 35.84
CA THR A 59 -12.55 2.87 35.58
C THR A 59 -12.01 2.25 36.86
N SER A 60 -11.09 1.29 36.72
CA SER A 60 -10.45 0.57 37.83
C SER A 60 -8.93 0.71 37.82
N PHE A 61 -8.42 1.92 37.61
CA PHE A 61 -7.00 2.22 37.73
C PHE A 61 -6.53 2.10 39.18
N ASP A 62 -5.27 1.74 39.37
CA ASP A 62 -4.70 1.61 40.72
C ASP A 62 -4.51 3.00 41.34
N VAL A 63 -4.95 3.17 42.58
CA VAL A 63 -4.87 4.44 43.31
C VAL A 63 -3.95 4.27 44.51
N MET A 64 -3.13 5.29 44.76
CA MET A 64 -2.20 5.33 45.89
C MET A 64 -2.95 5.08 47.19
N ASN A 65 -2.53 4.07 47.95
CA ASN A 65 -3.04 3.85 49.30
C ASN A 65 -2.25 4.73 50.28
N THR A 66 -2.83 5.86 50.68
CA THR A 66 -2.21 6.85 51.56
C THR A 66 -1.75 6.28 52.90
N LYS A 67 -2.27 5.13 53.33
CA LYS A 67 -1.87 4.45 54.57
C LYS A 67 -0.54 3.68 54.49
N LEU A 68 -0.09 3.34 53.28
CA LEU A 68 1.13 2.56 53.05
C LEU A 68 2.34 3.43 52.67
N GLY A 69 2.15 4.74 52.47
CA GLY A 69 3.19 5.71 52.13
C GLY A 69 2.93 6.42 50.80
N HIS A 70 3.76 7.43 50.52
CA HIS A 70 3.78 8.12 49.22
C HIS A 70 4.77 7.41 48.30
N SER A 71 4.26 6.57 47.40
CA SER A 71 5.04 5.89 46.37
C SER A 71 4.38 6.05 45.00
N GLN A 72 5.16 5.90 43.94
CA GLN A 72 4.62 5.85 42.58
C GLN A 72 3.59 4.72 42.45
N THR A 73 2.39 5.08 41.99
CA THR A 73 1.27 4.12 41.83
C THR A 73 1.06 3.74 40.38
N THR A 74 1.14 4.70 39.46
CA THR A 74 1.03 4.46 38.02
C THR A 74 2.43 4.45 37.42
N GLN A 75 2.86 3.28 36.95
CA GLN A 75 4.11 3.12 36.20
C GLN A 75 3.76 2.95 34.72
N GLY A 76 4.34 3.77 33.85
CA GLY A 76 4.04 3.74 32.42
C GLY A 76 2.67 4.34 32.06
N LEU A 77 2.08 3.84 30.97
CA LEU A 77 0.79 4.33 30.46
C LEU A 77 -0.24 3.21 30.43
N TRP A 78 -1.43 3.50 30.97
CA TRP A 78 -2.52 2.55 31.11
C TRP A 78 -3.74 2.99 30.32
N LEU A 79 -4.43 2.05 29.71
CA LEU A 79 -5.64 2.26 28.94
C LEU A 79 -6.82 1.56 29.60
N SER A 80 -7.95 2.24 29.66
CA SER A 80 -9.25 1.70 30.04
C SER A 80 -10.31 2.24 29.07
N PHE A 81 -11.55 1.78 29.19
CA PHE A 81 -12.66 2.29 28.39
C PHE A 81 -13.93 2.47 29.25
N ASP A 82 -14.81 3.37 28.78
CA ASP A 82 -16.17 3.54 29.31
C ASP A 82 -17.17 3.50 28.15
N THR A 83 -18.17 2.64 28.25
CA THR A 83 -19.27 2.48 27.26
C THR A 83 -20.51 3.31 27.62
N PHE A 84 -20.50 4.00 28.77
CA PHE A 84 -21.58 4.87 29.26
C PHE A 84 -22.96 4.21 29.40
N GLU A 85 -23.03 2.87 29.47
CA GLU A 85 -24.27 2.08 29.55
C GLU A 85 -25.18 2.48 30.71
N ASP A 86 -24.61 2.96 31.82
CA ASP A 86 -25.36 3.39 33.01
C ASP A 86 -26.05 4.76 32.85
N THR A 87 -25.67 5.51 31.82
CA THR A 87 -26.14 6.88 31.59
C THR A 87 -27.25 6.83 30.53
N SER A 88 -28.35 6.15 30.86
CA SER A 88 -29.58 6.25 30.08
C SER A 88 -30.12 7.69 30.24
N VAL A 89 -29.72 8.57 29.34
CA VAL A 89 -30.37 9.87 29.17
C VAL A 89 -31.84 9.55 28.87
N THR A 90 -32.74 9.93 29.77
CA THR A 90 -34.19 9.84 29.57
C THR A 90 -34.54 10.43 28.21
N PRO A 91 -35.35 9.73 27.39
CA PRO A 91 -35.71 10.23 26.06
C PRO A 91 -36.44 11.55 26.24
N SER A 92 -35.83 12.66 25.82
CA SER A 92 -36.56 13.90 25.62
C SER A 92 -37.65 13.62 24.58
N GLU A 93 -38.90 13.91 24.95
CA GLU A 93 -40.10 13.76 24.13
C GLU A 93 -39.97 14.57 22.84
N GLN A 94 -39.41 13.96 21.79
CA GLN A 94 -39.59 14.29 20.37
C GLN A 94 -38.75 13.31 19.52
N GLY A 95 -39.33 12.14 19.24
CA GLY A 95 -39.19 11.41 17.97
C GLY A 95 -37.83 11.28 17.27
N SER A 96 -36.70 11.20 17.98
CA SER A 96 -35.38 11.04 17.37
C SER A 96 -34.61 9.89 18.04
N THR A 97 -34.16 8.96 17.18
CA THR A 97 -33.23 7.85 17.42
C THR A 97 -32.42 7.90 18.72
N THR A 98 -32.44 6.81 19.48
CA THR A 98 -31.61 6.59 20.68
C THR A 98 -30.17 7.06 20.46
N ASN A 99 -29.76 8.19 21.07
CA ASN A 99 -28.40 8.69 21.03
C ASN A 99 -27.48 7.73 21.82
N ARG A 100 -27.03 6.65 21.18
CA ARG A 100 -25.99 5.78 21.74
C ARG A 100 -24.72 6.61 21.86
N VAL A 101 -24.24 6.79 23.08
CA VAL A 101 -22.97 7.48 23.35
C VAL A 101 -21.83 6.57 22.86
N ASN A 102 -20.91 7.13 22.07
CA ASN A 102 -19.77 6.37 21.58
C ASN A 102 -18.85 5.99 22.76
N PRO A 103 -18.26 4.79 22.75
CA PRO A 103 -17.27 4.40 23.75
C PRO A 103 -16.10 5.38 23.77
N THR A 104 -15.63 5.70 24.97
CA THR A 104 -14.45 6.55 25.16
C THR A 104 -13.31 5.71 25.73
N LEU A 105 -12.14 5.80 25.11
CA LEU A 105 -10.89 5.24 25.60
C LEU A 105 -10.23 6.25 26.54
N ILE A 106 -9.80 5.80 27.70
CA ILE A 106 -9.21 6.62 28.76
C ILE A 106 -7.77 6.18 28.97
N LEU A 107 -6.84 7.11 28.76
CA LEU A 107 -5.42 6.95 28.95
C LEU A 107 -5.00 7.59 30.28
N ASP A 108 -4.59 6.77 31.26
CA ASP A 108 -3.96 7.21 32.49
C ASP A 108 -2.44 7.23 32.29
N VAL A 109 -1.86 8.43 32.41
CA VAL A 109 -0.43 8.67 32.19
C VAL A 109 0.26 8.75 33.55
N GLU A 110 1.43 8.12 33.64
CA GLU A 110 2.33 8.27 34.78
C GLU A 110 2.47 9.74 35.18
N GLY A 111 2.47 10.00 36.49
CA GLY A 111 2.59 11.35 36.99
C GLY A 111 3.96 11.96 36.75
N ASN A 112 3.95 13.21 36.32
CA ASN A 112 5.16 14.01 36.16
C ASN A 112 5.74 14.35 37.53
N ASP A 113 7.00 14.74 37.56
CA ASP A 113 7.71 15.10 38.77
C ASP A 113 8.10 13.93 39.67
N SER A 114 8.40 12.77 39.08
CA SER A 114 8.73 11.58 39.87
C SER A 114 10.13 11.60 40.44
N LYS A 115 10.26 11.27 41.74
CA LYS A 115 11.58 11.14 42.39
C LYS A 115 12.27 9.81 42.03
N GLU A 116 11.48 8.81 41.69
CA GLU A 116 11.91 7.41 41.54
C GLU A 116 12.60 7.12 40.19
N ARG A 117 12.40 7.95 39.15
CA ARG A 117 13.01 7.76 37.81
C ARG A 117 14.46 8.25 37.66
N GLY A 118 14.97 9.06 38.58
CA GLY A 118 16.34 9.62 38.46
C GLY A 118 16.55 10.47 37.20
N ASP A 119 17.71 10.33 36.54
CA ASP A 119 18.18 11.24 35.48
C ASP A 119 17.39 11.15 34.15
N ASN A 120 16.78 10.00 33.83
CA ASN A 120 16.00 9.80 32.59
C ASN A 120 14.54 10.28 32.69
N ARG A 121 14.18 10.88 33.82
CA ARG A 121 12.82 11.33 34.14
C ARG A 121 12.25 12.29 33.10
N LEU A 122 12.97 13.37 32.78
CA LEU A 122 12.48 14.44 31.90
C LEU A 122 12.13 13.87 30.52
N THR A 123 13.01 13.02 29.97
CA THR A 123 12.82 12.40 28.66
C THR A 123 11.53 11.57 28.62
N PHE A 124 11.27 10.78 29.65
CA PHE A 124 10.05 9.98 29.71
C PHE A 124 8.79 10.85 29.85
N GLU A 125 8.81 11.86 30.72
CA GLU A 125 7.70 12.80 30.91
C GLU A 125 7.34 13.56 29.63
N HIS A 126 8.34 14.04 28.89
CA HIS A 126 8.12 14.70 27.59
C HIS A 126 7.52 13.75 26.56
N ARG A 127 8.02 12.51 26.48
CA ARG A 127 7.53 11.50 25.53
C ARG A 127 6.10 11.06 25.85
N SER A 128 5.78 10.80 27.11
CA SER A 128 4.45 10.37 27.55
C SER A 128 3.40 11.47 27.35
N ALA A 129 3.75 12.73 27.62
CA ALA A 129 2.88 13.87 27.40
C ALA A 129 2.65 14.14 25.89
N LEU A 130 3.69 14.06 25.07
CA LEU A 130 3.57 14.19 23.62
C LEU A 130 2.72 13.06 23.01
N PHE A 131 2.95 11.83 23.45
CA PHE A 131 2.15 10.67 23.06
C PHE A 131 0.66 10.89 23.39
N SER A 132 0.38 11.39 24.59
CA SER A 132 -0.97 11.69 25.05
C SER A 132 -1.65 12.77 24.21
N LEU A 133 -0.92 13.83 23.85
CA LEU A 133 -1.45 14.93 23.04
C LEU A 133 -1.71 14.51 21.59
N ALA A 134 -0.85 13.66 21.03
CA ALA A 134 -1.02 13.13 19.68
C ALA A 134 -2.26 12.23 19.58
N LEU A 135 -2.48 11.36 20.58
CA LEU A 135 -3.57 10.40 20.60
C LEU A 135 -4.92 10.99 21.02
N ALA A 136 -4.96 11.92 21.98
CA ALA A 136 -6.21 12.32 22.61
C ALA A 136 -7.02 13.32 21.75
N ASP A 137 -8.35 13.19 21.80
CA ASP A 137 -9.29 14.26 21.44
C ASP A 137 -9.34 15.33 22.54
N CYS A 138 -9.24 14.87 23.80
CA CYS A 138 -9.27 15.72 24.98
C CYS A 138 -8.16 15.33 25.95
N VAL A 139 -7.29 16.28 26.27
CA VAL A 139 -6.26 16.13 27.29
C VAL A 139 -6.73 16.86 28.55
N ILE A 140 -6.92 16.09 29.62
CA ILE A 140 -7.22 16.60 30.96
C ILE A 140 -5.91 17.01 31.62
N VAL A 141 -5.73 18.28 31.91
CA VAL A 141 -4.58 18.78 32.67
C VAL A 141 -5.02 18.95 34.13
N ASN A 142 -4.64 18.01 34.98
CA ASN A 142 -4.99 18.00 36.39
C ASN A 142 -3.99 18.84 37.20
N LEU A 143 -4.46 19.99 37.68
CA LEU A 143 -3.67 20.98 38.41
C LEU A 143 -4.27 21.22 39.80
N TRP A 144 -3.44 21.55 40.78
CA TRP A 144 -3.92 22.04 42.07
C TRP A 144 -4.07 23.55 42.03
N TYR A 145 -5.11 24.09 42.68
CA TYR A 145 -5.35 25.52 42.72
C TYR A 145 -4.14 26.32 43.24
N HIS A 146 -3.53 25.87 44.34
CA HIS A 146 -2.33 26.52 44.92
C HIS A 146 -1.08 26.42 44.03
N SER A 147 -1.07 25.52 43.04
CA SER A 147 0.02 25.38 42.07
C SER A 147 -0.18 26.27 40.83
N LEU A 148 -1.32 26.96 40.71
CA LEU A 148 -1.59 27.93 39.64
C LEU A 148 -0.70 29.17 39.80
N GLY A 149 0.42 29.18 39.07
CA GLY A 149 1.41 30.26 39.09
C GLY A 149 2.85 29.75 39.21
N ASN A 150 3.05 28.50 39.62
CA ASN A 150 4.37 27.89 39.75
C ASN A 150 4.83 27.27 38.43
N PHE A 151 6.03 27.56 37.94
CA PHE A 151 6.52 27.06 36.65
C PHE A 151 6.59 25.52 36.57
N THR A 152 7.13 24.87 37.59
CA THR A 152 7.29 23.40 37.62
C THR A 152 6.02 22.68 38.03
N ALA A 153 5.39 23.10 39.14
CA ALA A 153 4.20 22.42 39.68
C ALA A 153 2.96 22.55 38.78
N SER A 154 2.89 23.59 37.94
CA SER A 154 1.82 23.74 36.95
C SER A 154 2.07 23.00 35.63
N ASN A 155 3.19 22.28 35.49
CA ASN A 155 3.62 21.66 34.23
C ASN A 155 3.83 22.64 33.05
N TYR A 156 4.10 23.92 33.33
CA TYR A 156 4.30 24.94 32.28
C TYR A 156 5.41 24.56 31.30
N GLY A 157 6.59 24.19 31.82
CA GLY A 157 7.74 23.83 30.99
C GLY A 157 7.48 22.59 30.13
N LEU A 158 6.83 21.57 30.71
CA LEU A 158 6.47 20.36 29.99
C LEU A 158 5.48 20.66 28.86
N LEU A 159 4.40 21.39 29.16
CA LEU A 159 3.37 21.69 28.17
C LEU A 159 3.92 22.55 27.03
N LYS A 160 4.81 23.51 27.32
CA LYS A 160 5.49 24.32 26.31
C LYS A 160 6.25 23.45 25.30
N THR A 161 7.15 22.59 25.77
CA THR A 161 7.93 21.71 24.89
C THR A 161 7.05 20.72 24.14
N VAL A 162 6.02 20.17 24.80
CA VAL A 162 5.12 19.20 24.18
C VAL A 162 4.26 19.86 23.08
N MET A 163 3.77 21.07 23.30
CA MET A 163 3.03 21.84 22.29
C MET A 163 3.90 22.19 21.09
N GLU A 164 5.15 22.62 21.33
CA GLU A 164 6.13 22.94 20.29
C GLU A 164 6.38 21.72 19.38
N VAL A 165 6.73 20.57 19.97
CA VAL A 165 7.00 19.35 19.21
C VAL A 165 5.72 18.81 18.54
N ASN A 166 4.56 18.95 19.18
CA ASN A 166 3.28 18.53 18.59
C ASN A 166 2.92 19.35 17.35
N LEU A 167 3.17 20.66 17.37
CA LEU A 167 2.99 21.53 16.20
C LEU A 167 3.91 21.13 15.06
N GLU A 168 5.17 20.87 15.37
CA GLU A 168 6.19 20.46 14.40
C GLU A 168 5.83 19.13 13.73
N LEU A 169 5.32 18.16 14.49
CA LEU A 169 5.10 16.79 14.01
C LEU A 169 3.73 16.51 13.41
N PHE A 170 2.67 17.05 14.02
CA PHE A 170 1.31 16.56 13.80
C PHE A 170 0.36 17.62 13.23
N GLN A 171 0.78 18.89 13.14
CA GLN A 171 -0.09 20.01 12.75
C GLN A 171 0.42 20.77 11.52
N GLN A 172 1.14 20.09 10.62
CA GLN A 172 1.57 20.65 9.34
C GLN A 172 0.40 20.84 8.35
N ASP A 173 -0.70 20.11 8.52
CA ASP A 173 -1.88 20.18 7.66
C ASP A 173 -2.88 21.25 8.12
N LYS A 174 -3.38 22.07 7.17
CA LYS A 174 -4.34 23.16 7.45
C LYS A 174 -5.70 22.71 7.98
N ASN A 175 -6.02 21.41 7.91
CA ASN A 175 -7.31 20.85 8.29
C ASN A 175 -7.22 19.91 9.51
N CYS A 176 -6.19 20.09 10.35
CA CYS A 176 -6.06 19.32 11.58
C CYS A 176 -7.22 19.64 12.55
N PRO A 177 -7.82 18.61 13.16
CA PRO A 177 -8.89 18.81 14.12
C PRO A 177 -8.34 19.41 15.43
N LYS A 178 -9.18 20.23 16.08
CA LYS A 178 -8.82 20.89 17.33
C LYS A 178 -8.76 19.88 18.47
N THR A 179 -7.73 19.99 19.32
CA THR A 179 -7.60 19.16 20.53
C THR A 179 -8.14 19.93 21.72
N ILE A 180 -8.97 19.30 22.55
CA ILE A 180 -9.53 19.95 23.74
C ILE A 180 -8.51 19.85 24.88
N LEU A 181 -8.19 20.99 25.50
CA LEU A 181 -7.38 21.08 26.71
C LEU A 181 -8.32 21.41 27.86
N LEU A 182 -8.64 20.38 28.66
CA LEU A 182 -9.53 20.50 29.80
C LEU A 182 -8.69 20.64 31.08
N PHE A 183 -8.60 21.85 31.62
CA PHE A 183 -7.93 22.11 32.88
C PHE A 183 -8.86 21.80 34.05
N THR A 184 -8.54 20.76 34.81
CA THR A 184 -9.25 20.43 36.05
C THR A 184 -8.46 20.97 37.24
N VAL A 185 -8.99 22.03 37.86
CA VAL A 185 -8.38 22.70 39.00
C VAL A 185 -8.90 22.08 40.29
N ARG A 186 -8.02 21.37 40.99
CA ARG A 186 -8.28 20.66 42.24
C ARG A 186 -8.19 21.59 43.43
N ASP A 187 -8.97 21.26 44.46
CA ASP A 187 -9.06 21.97 45.73
C ASP A 187 -9.36 23.46 45.53
N TRP A 188 -10.25 23.72 44.56
CA TRP A 188 -10.79 25.05 44.31
C TRP A 188 -11.96 25.32 45.25
N PHE A 189 -12.07 26.57 45.70
CA PHE A 189 -13.19 27.06 46.50
C PHE A 189 -13.70 28.35 45.87
N GLU A 190 -15.02 28.44 45.73
CA GLU A 190 -15.70 29.59 45.12
C GLU A 190 -15.45 30.90 45.90
N GLU A 191 -15.21 30.80 47.21
CA GLU A 191 -14.89 31.91 48.11
C GLU A 191 -13.54 32.59 47.80
N PHE A 192 -12.58 31.86 47.22
CA PHE A 192 -11.25 32.42 46.92
C PHE A 192 -11.20 33.14 45.57
N ALA A 193 -11.81 32.56 44.54
CA ALA A 193 -11.87 33.14 43.21
C ALA A 193 -13.01 32.50 42.43
N SER A 194 -13.78 33.30 41.69
CA SER A 194 -14.75 32.75 40.74
C SER A 194 -14.04 31.94 39.65
N ILE A 195 -14.74 30.94 39.12
CA ILE A 195 -14.18 30.07 38.07
C ILE A 195 -13.79 30.86 36.81
N ASP A 196 -14.49 31.96 36.52
CA ASP A 196 -14.21 32.83 35.36
C ASP A 196 -12.86 33.54 35.50
N ILE A 197 -12.50 33.98 36.71
CA ILE A 197 -11.19 34.60 36.96
C ILE A 197 -10.08 33.56 36.76
N VAL A 198 -10.29 32.33 37.28
CA VAL A 198 -9.34 31.23 37.11
C VAL A 198 -9.19 30.86 35.64
N LYS A 199 -10.31 30.85 34.90
CA LYS A 199 -10.34 30.58 33.45
C LYS A 199 -9.54 31.63 32.68
N ASN A 200 -9.81 32.92 32.92
CA ASN A 200 -9.09 34.01 32.27
C ASN A 200 -7.59 33.95 32.59
N LYS A 201 -7.23 33.65 33.83
CA LYS A 201 -5.83 33.49 34.23
C LYS A 201 -5.13 32.36 33.44
N ILE A 202 -5.78 31.22 33.26
CA ILE A 202 -5.22 30.08 32.50
C ILE A 202 -5.13 30.41 31.00
N GLU A 203 -6.15 31.04 30.43
CA GLU A 203 -6.15 31.39 29.00
C GLU A 203 -5.13 32.50 28.69
N GLU A 204 -5.14 33.59 29.44
CA GLU A 204 -4.32 34.78 29.17
C GLU A 204 -2.89 34.66 29.69
N GLU A 205 -2.68 34.29 30.96
CA GLU A 205 -1.34 34.32 31.54
C GLU A 205 -0.55 33.02 31.30
N TYR A 206 -1.24 31.88 31.23
CA TYR A 206 -0.59 30.58 31.11
C TYR A 206 -0.45 30.17 29.65
N LEU A 207 -1.57 30.01 28.91
CA LEU A 207 -1.54 29.48 27.56
C LEU A 207 -1.04 30.47 26.51
N ASN A 208 -1.51 31.71 26.50
CA ASN A 208 -1.02 32.70 25.54
C ASN A 208 0.47 33.02 25.73
N LYS A 209 0.96 32.95 26.97
CA LYS A 209 2.39 33.10 27.26
C LYS A 209 3.20 31.91 26.73
N ILE A 210 2.76 30.67 26.96
CA ILE A 210 3.37 29.47 26.34
C ILE A 210 3.40 29.62 24.82
N TRP A 211 2.27 30.02 24.23
CA TRP A 211 2.13 30.20 22.79
C TRP A 211 3.08 31.26 22.24
N THR A 212 3.36 32.32 22.98
CA THR A 212 4.25 33.40 22.52
C THR A 212 5.72 33.00 22.64
N GLU A 213 6.08 32.24 23.67
CA GLU A 213 7.47 31.86 23.93
C GLU A 213 7.97 30.63 23.16
N MET A 214 7.07 29.79 22.64
CA MET A 214 7.44 28.59 21.89
C MET A 214 7.91 28.93 20.46
N LYS A 215 8.83 28.13 19.90
CA LYS A 215 9.23 28.28 18.50
C LYS A 215 8.13 27.73 17.60
N LYS A 216 7.82 28.44 16.53
CA LYS A 216 6.77 28.08 15.58
C LYS A 216 7.38 27.88 14.20
N PRO A 217 6.86 26.94 13.40
CA PRO A 217 7.15 26.91 11.97
C PRO A 217 6.62 28.19 11.29
N PRO A 218 7.24 28.63 10.18
CA PRO A 218 6.96 29.92 9.54
C PRO A 218 5.48 30.08 9.13
N ASP A 219 4.81 28.98 8.82
CA ASP A 219 3.38 28.97 8.44
C ASP A 219 2.43 29.19 9.63
N ALA A 220 2.87 28.92 10.86
CA ALA A 220 2.06 29.00 12.07
C ALA A 220 2.32 30.25 12.93
N GLU A 221 3.27 31.12 12.55
CA GLU A 221 3.65 32.29 13.35
C GLU A 221 2.50 33.28 13.58
N LYS A 222 1.60 33.43 12.59
CA LYS A 222 0.48 34.39 12.63
C LYS A 222 -0.82 33.81 13.18
N VAL A 223 -0.83 32.54 13.57
CA VAL A 223 -2.04 31.82 13.96
C VAL A 223 -2.23 31.85 15.49
N ASN A 224 -3.48 32.04 15.93
CA ASN A 224 -3.86 32.02 17.35
C ASN A 224 -3.98 30.56 17.85
N ILE A 225 -3.65 30.33 19.13
CA ILE A 225 -3.80 29.03 19.81
C ILE A 225 -5.20 28.42 19.65
N ASN A 226 -6.24 29.25 19.60
CA ASN A 226 -7.64 28.84 19.46
C ASN A 226 -7.97 28.12 18.14
N ASN A 227 -7.08 28.18 17.15
CA ASN A 227 -7.24 27.40 15.91
C ASN A 227 -6.82 25.95 16.09
N TYR A 228 -5.93 25.64 17.03
CA TYR A 228 -5.41 24.29 17.27
C TYR A 228 -6.00 23.64 18.52
N PHE A 229 -6.31 24.46 19.53
CA PHE A 229 -6.79 23.98 20.82
C PHE A 229 -8.10 24.64 21.21
N ILE A 230 -8.96 23.87 21.88
CA ILE A 230 -10.16 24.38 22.58
C ILE A 230 -9.87 24.29 24.06
N VAL A 231 -9.93 25.41 24.77
CA VAL A 231 -9.57 25.47 26.19
C VAL A 231 -10.83 25.48 27.02
N GLU A 232 -10.90 24.57 27.99
CA GLU A 232 -11.99 24.48 28.94
C GLU A 232 -11.44 24.34 30.36
N VAL A 233 -12.06 25.01 31.32
CA VAL A 233 -11.59 25.03 32.72
C VAL A 233 -12.74 24.60 33.63
N VAL A 234 -12.45 23.70 34.56
CA VAL A 234 -13.41 23.17 35.53
C VAL A 234 -12.78 23.13 36.91
N GLY A 235 -13.45 23.75 37.88
CA GLY A 235 -13.08 23.67 39.29
C GLY A 235 -13.65 22.41 39.93
N LEU A 236 -12.85 21.73 40.75
CA LEU A 236 -13.25 20.56 41.52
C LEU A 236 -13.02 20.82 43.01
N SER A 237 -14.05 20.54 43.81
CA SER A 237 -14.00 20.65 45.26
C SER A 237 -12.99 19.70 45.90
N HIS A 238 -12.62 19.96 47.16
CA HIS A 238 -11.62 19.16 47.87
C HIS A 238 -12.08 17.72 48.11
N GLY A 239 -11.33 16.73 47.60
CA GLY A 239 -11.76 15.33 47.55
C GLY A 239 -11.90 14.60 48.91
N ILE A 240 -11.16 15.04 49.95
CA ILE A 240 -11.23 14.46 51.31
C ILE A 240 -12.25 15.20 52.18
N ILE A 241 -12.08 16.52 52.35
CA ILE A 241 -12.90 17.35 53.26
C ILE A 241 -14.35 17.44 52.77
N LYS A 242 -14.56 17.65 51.47
CA LYS A 242 -15.88 17.86 50.86
C LYS A 242 -16.17 16.82 49.80
N LYS A 243 -16.12 15.55 50.19
CA LYS A 243 -16.28 14.41 49.27
C LYS A 243 -17.61 14.43 48.50
N GLU A 244 -18.70 14.86 49.12
CA GLU A 244 -20.02 14.90 48.46
C GLU A 244 -20.10 15.96 47.36
N GLU A 245 -19.58 17.17 47.62
CA GLU A 245 -19.48 18.23 46.60
C GLU A 245 -18.55 17.79 45.45
N PHE A 246 -17.40 17.21 45.78
CA PHE A 246 -16.49 16.67 44.76
C PHE A 246 -17.15 15.64 43.84
N LEU A 247 -17.93 14.71 44.39
CA LEU A 247 -18.65 13.72 43.57
C LEU A 247 -19.73 14.36 42.68
N LYS A 248 -20.40 15.42 43.17
CA LYS A 248 -21.35 16.20 42.35
C LYS A 248 -20.63 16.93 41.21
N ASP A 249 -19.48 17.55 41.49
CA ASP A 249 -18.67 18.24 40.47
C ASP A 249 -18.18 17.27 39.39
N VAL A 250 -17.73 16.08 39.78
CA VAL A 250 -17.32 15.01 38.86
C VAL A 250 -18.50 14.53 38.02
N GLN A 251 -19.69 14.38 38.60
CA GLN A 251 -20.88 14.01 37.86
C GLN A 251 -21.30 15.11 36.86
N ASN A 252 -21.20 16.37 37.24
CA ASN A 252 -21.44 17.51 36.34
C ASN A 252 -20.44 17.51 35.18
N LEU A 253 -19.16 17.21 35.45
CA LEU A 253 -18.14 17.06 34.42
C LEU A 253 -18.45 15.90 33.47
N ARG A 254 -18.91 14.76 34.00
CA ARG A 254 -19.33 13.60 33.19
C ARG A 254 -20.47 13.98 32.25
N MET A 255 -21.48 14.70 32.74
CA MET A 255 -22.60 15.17 31.92
C MET A 255 -22.16 16.20 30.87
N LYS A 256 -21.26 17.12 31.25
CA LYS A 256 -20.68 18.11 30.32
C LYS A 256 -19.90 17.43 29.18
N TRP A 257 -19.16 16.37 29.48
CA TRP A 257 -18.48 15.56 28.46
C TRP A 257 -19.48 14.96 27.46
N ILE A 258 -20.49 14.24 27.96
CA ILE A 258 -21.47 13.53 27.12
C ILE A 258 -22.27 14.50 26.23
N ASN A 259 -22.66 15.66 26.75
CA ASN A 259 -23.60 16.57 26.10
C ASN A 259 -22.94 17.67 25.25
N HIS A 260 -21.75 18.17 25.63
CA HIS A 260 -21.21 19.40 25.06
C HIS A 260 -19.77 19.29 24.53
N LEU A 261 -18.89 18.57 25.22
CA LEU A 261 -17.46 18.57 24.87
C LEU A 261 -17.07 17.47 23.89
N ARG A 262 -17.78 16.33 23.88
CA ARG A 262 -17.39 15.16 23.10
C ARG A 262 -17.56 15.39 21.59
N PRO A 263 -16.49 15.24 20.78
CA PRO A 263 -16.62 15.21 19.32
C PRO A 263 -17.46 14.03 18.82
N GLN A 264 -18.17 14.18 17.71
CA GLN A 264 -19.04 13.12 17.16
C GLN A 264 -18.25 11.86 16.74
N HIS A 265 -17.06 12.05 16.17
CA HIS A 265 -16.15 10.99 15.74
C HIS A 265 -14.74 11.26 16.28
N TYR A 266 -13.90 10.22 16.28
CA TYR A 266 -12.49 10.37 16.67
C TYR A 266 -11.80 11.38 15.75
N SER A 267 -11.24 12.44 16.34
CA SER A 267 -10.75 13.60 15.59
C SER A 267 -9.66 13.22 14.60
N ARG A 268 -8.77 12.29 14.97
CA ARG A 268 -7.62 11.88 14.13
C ARG A 268 -8.01 11.03 12.92
N ASN A 269 -9.29 10.69 12.74
CA ASN A 269 -9.81 9.88 11.63
C ASN A 269 -9.08 8.53 11.48
N ILE A 270 -8.88 7.85 12.60
CA ILE A 270 -8.26 6.52 12.65
C ILE A 270 -9.36 5.52 13.05
N PRO A 271 -9.51 4.42 12.31
CA PRO A 271 -10.48 3.41 12.68
C PRO A 271 -9.98 2.58 13.88
N SER A 272 -10.91 2.05 14.67
CA SER A 272 -10.63 1.34 15.92
C SER A 272 -9.77 0.08 15.75
N ASP A 273 -9.80 -0.57 14.58
CA ASP A 273 -8.95 -1.71 14.23
C ASP A 273 -7.48 -1.31 14.02
N GLY A 274 -7.24 -0.09 13.55
CA GLY A 274 -5.92 0.49 13.33
C GLY A 274 -5.30 1.16 14.56
N PHE A 275 -6.08 1.39 15.63
CA PHE A 275 -5.66 2.17 16.81
C PHE A 275 -4.41 1.61 17.50
N ALA A 276 -4.34 0.30 17.71
CA ALA A 276 -3.19 -0.33 18.39
C ALA A 276 -1.87 -0.11 17.62
N HIS A 277 -1.93 -0.24 16.30
CA HIS A 277 -0.77 -0.03 15.45
C HIS A 277 -0.42 1.46 15.33
N TYR A 278 -1.42 2.34 15.33
CA TYR A 278 -1.19 3.79 15.40
C TYR A 278 -0.44 4.19 16.68
N CYS A 279 -0.86 3.66 17.84
CA CYS A 279 -0.15 3.86 19.11
C CYS A 279 1.32 3.41 19.00
N ASN A 280 1.56 2.23 18.43
CA ASN A 280 2.91 1.71 18.25
C ASN A 280 3.79 2.64 17.38
N ASN A 281 3.24 3.12 16.26
CA ASN A 281 3.97 3.98 15.34
C ASN A 281 4.28 5.37 15.95
N ILE A 282 3.30 5.97 16.65
CA ILE A 282 3.49 7.26 17.31
C ILE A 282 4.58 7.15 18.38
N TRP A 283 4.51 6.14 19.24
CA TRP A 283 5.52 5.95 20.29
C TRP A 283 6.90 5.67 19.71
N ASN A 284 7.00 4.78 18.71
CA ASN A 284 8.27 4.52 18.04
C ASN A 284 8.85 5.77 17.38
N THR A 285 8.00 6.64 16.83
CA THR A 285 8.45 7.92 16.26
C THR A 285 8.99 8.83 17.35
N ILE A 286 8.25 8.99 18.45
CA ILE A 286 8.64 9.80 19.61
C ILE A 286 9.95 9.29 20.25
N VAL A 287 10.15 7.96 20.28
CA VAL A 287 11.39 7.35 20.81
C VAL A 287 12.56 7.51 19.83
N LYS A 288 12.33 7.34 18.52
CA LYS A 288 13.35 7.46 17.47
C LYS A 288 13.75 8.90 17.17
N GLN A 289 12.93 9.89 17.52
CA GLN A 289 13.26 11.29 17.31
C GLN A 289 14.43 11.74 18.17
N SER A 290 15.61 11.73 17.56
CA SER A 290 16.79 12.52 17.95
C SER A 290 17.22 13.52 16.86
N GLN A 291 16.71 13.44 15.62
CA GLN A 291 16.80 14.48 14.58
C GLN A 291 15.92 14.11 13.36
N LEU A 292 15.36 15.14 12.71
CA LEU A 292 14.28 15.10 11.71
C LEU A 292 14.65 14.46 10.36
N ASP A 293 13.80 13.55 9.90
CA ASP A 293 13.06 13.63 8.62
C ASP A 293 12.10 12.43 8.56
N ILE A 294 10.80 12.66 8.78
CA ILE A 294 9.78 11.58 8.78
C ILE A 294 8.68 11.99 7.80
N PRO A 295 8.41 11.18 6.76
CA PRO A 295 7.22 11.34 5.93
C PRO A 295 5.96 11.32 6.81
N SER A 296 4.90 12.05 6.45
CA SER A 296 3.73 12.16 7.33
C SER A 296 3.25 10.76 7.78
N GLN A 297 3.10 10.55 9.08
CA GLN A 297 2.92 9.20 9.64
C GLN A 297 1.62 8.52 9.17
N LYS A 298 0.63 9.32 8.77
CA LYS A 298 -0.60 8.87 8.10
C LYS A 298 -0.29 8.23 6.74
N GLU A 299 0.64 8.80 5.98
CA GLU A 299 1.10 8.23 4.71
C GLU A 299 1.95 6.98 4.94
N MET A 300 2.78 6.94 5.98
CA MET A 300 3.54 5.73 6.32
C MET A 300 2.61 4.57 6.69
N LEU A 301 1.60 4.82 7.53
CA LEU A 301 0.59 3.82 7.90
C LEU A 301 -0.22 3.34 6.69
N ALA A 302 -0.69 4.28 5.87
CA ALA A 302 -1.41 3.95 4.64
C ALA A 302 -0.54 3.11 3.69
N THR A 303 0.75 3.45 3.55
CA THR A 303 1.69 2.71 2.69
C THR A 303 1.88 1.28 3.19
N PHE A 304 2.14 1.09 4.48
CA PHE A 304 2.33 -0.24 5.06
C PHE A 304 1.08 -1.12 4.91
N ARG A 305 -0.11 -0.59 5.23
CA ARG A 305 -1.37 -1.33 5.13
C ARG A 305 -1.74 -1.66 3.69
N CYS A 306 -1.61 -0.69 2.78
CA CYS A 306 -1.81 -0.94 1.36
C CYS A 306 -0.85 -2.01 0.82
N GLN A 307 0.40 -2.07 1.30
CA GLN A 307 1.35 -3.12 0.94
C GLN A 307 0.99 -4.49 1.52
N GLU A 308 0.50 -4.56 2.76
CA GLU A 308 0.05 -5.80 3.40
C GLU A 308 -1.15 -6.41 2.64
N ILE A 309 -2.15 -5.58 2.32
CA ILE A 309 -3.32 -5.98 1.53
C ILE A 309 -2.87 -6.44 0.14
N LYS A 310 -1.98 -5.69 -0.52
CA LYS A 310 -1.38 -6.08 -1.82
C LYS A 310 -0.76 -7.48 -1.74
N ASN A 311 0.06 -7.74 -0.73
CA ASN A 311 0.75 -9.03 -0.59
C ASN A 311 -0.23 -10.19 -0.33
N SER A 312 -1.28 -9.94 0.46
CA SER A 312 -2.35 -10.91 0.69
C SER A 312 -3.07 -11.28 -0.61
N VAL A 313 -3.50 -10.27 -1.39
CA VAL A 313 -4.16 -10.47 -2.69
C VAL A 313 -3.25 -11.21 -3.68
N ILE A 314 -1.96 -10.84 -3.75
CA ILE A 314 -0.98 -11.53 -4.60
C ILE A 314 -0.87 -13.01 -4.21
N SER A 315 -0.82 -13.33 -2.92
CA SER A 315 -0.72 -14.72 -2.45
C SER A 315 -1.93 -15.55 -2.86
N ASN A 316 -3.15 -15.02 -2.71
CA ASN A 316 -4.39 -15.68 -3.11
C ASN A 316 -4.43 -15.91 -4.62
N THR A 317 -4.07 -14.89 -5.39
CA THR A 317 -4.06 -14.95 -6.85
C THR A 317 -3.04 -15.97 -7.36
N SER A 318 -1.84 -16.00 -6.76
CA SER A 318 -0.80 -16.98 -7.12
C SER A 318 -1.24 -18.43 -6.88
N LYS A 319 -2.06 -18.68 -5.86
CA LYS A 319 -2.65 -20.00 -5.59
C LYS A 319 -3.67 -20.37 -6.68
N MET A 320 -4.54 -19.43 -7.05
CA MET A 320 -5.54 -19.66 -8.10
C MET A 320 -4.90 -19.95 -9.47
N ILE A 321 -3.80 -19.25 -9.80
CA ILE A 321 -3.02 -19.51 -11.02
C ILE A 321 -2.42 -20.92 -11.00
N LYS A 322 -1.80 -21.34 -9.89
CA LYS A 322 -1.21 -22.68 -9.75
C LYS A 322 -2.26 -23.79 -9.88
N GLU A 323 -3.44 -23.62 -9.28
CA GLU A 323 -4.54 -24.58 -9.38
C GLU A 323 -5.05 -24.72 -10.82
N LYS A 324 -5.17 -23.61 -11.55
CA LYS A 324 -5.56 -23.64 -12.97
C LYS A 324 -4.50 -24.29 -13.87
N LEU A 325 -3.21 -24.02 -13.64
CA LEU A 325 -2.10 -24.66 -14.36
C LEU A 325 -2.06 -26.19 -14.10
N ALA A 326 -2.34 -26.61 -12.86
CA ALA A 326 -2.44 -28.02 -12.49
C ALA A 326 -3.66 -28.72 -13.13
N ALA A 327 -4.79 -28.01 -13.28
CA ALA A 327 -5.98 -28.53 -13.95
C ALA A 327 -5.78 -28.67 -15.47
N SER A 328 -5.04 -27.76 -16.12
CA SER A 328 -4.75 -27.84 -17.55
C SER A 328 -3.76 -28.95 -17.92
N SER A 329 -2.91 -29.38 -16.99
CA SER A 329 -1.90 -30.43 -17.24
C SER A 329 -2.45 -31.86 -17.17
N THR A 330 -3.67 -32.06 -16.66
CA THR A 330 -4.25 -33.39 -16.43
C THR A 330 -5.16 -33.91 -17.54
N GLN A 331 -5.65 -33.06 -18.45
CA GLN A 331 -6.67 -33.48 -19.42
C GLN A 331 -6.11 -33.82 -20.81
N HIS A 332 -5.10 -33.11 -21.29
CA HIS A 332 -4.33 -33.46 -22.49
C HIS A 332 -2.92 -32.90 -22.30
N GLY A 333 -1.89 -33.50 -22.89
CA GLY A 333 -0.49 -33.05 -22.77
C GLY A 333 -0.18 -31.67 -23.39
N ASN A 334 -1.16 -30.76 -23.40
CA ASN A 334 -1.13 -29.45 -24.03
C ASN A 334 -1.41 -28.36 -22.99
N ILE A 335 -0.47 -27.43 -22.88
CA ILE A 335 -0.60 -26.21 -22.10
C ILE A 335 -1.20 -25.15 -23.03
N ASN A 336 -2.51 -25.24 -23.30
CA ASN A 336 -3.22 -24.13 -23.92
C ASN A 336 -4.47 -23.84 -23.07
N ILE A 337 -4.52 -22.65 -22.49
CA ILE A 337 -5.69 -22.20 -21.73
C ILE A 337 -6.65 -21.61 -22.76
N ASP A 338 -7.69 -22.38 -23.11
CA ASP A 338 -8.80 -21.87 -23.89
C ASP A 338 -9.39 -20.63 -23.17
N GLU A 339 -9.58 -19.54 -23.92
CA GLU A 339 -10.05 -18.23 -23.40
C GLU A 339 -9.16 -17.55 -22.34
N PHE A 340 -7.82 -17.69 -22.44
CA PHE A 340 -6.86 -17.02 -21.56
C PHE A 340 -7.18 -15.53 -21.30
N LYS A 341 -7.56 -14.78 -22.34
CA LYS A 341 -7.90 -13.36 -22.24
C LYS A 341 -9.07 -13.08 -21.28
N SER A 342 -10.19 -13.79 -21.45
CA SER A 342 -11.40 -13.61 -20.63
C SER A 342 -11.14 -14.00 -19.17
N TRP A 343 -10.42 -15.10 -18.95
CA TRP A 343 -10.03 -15.56 -17.62
C TRP A 343 -9.08 -14.59 -16.93
N ALA A 344 -8.06 -14.09 -17.62
CA ALA A 344 -7.09 -13.16 -17.04
C ALA A 344 -7.72 -11.78 -16.73
N GLU A 345 -8.61 -11.28 -17.60
CA GLU A 345 -9.29 -10.00 -17.38
C GLU A 345 -10.28 -10.05 -16.21
N LYS A 346 -11.21 -11.01 -16.22
CA LYS A 346 -12.30 -11.06 -15.24
C LYS A 346 -11.92 -11.73 -13.93
N ASP A 347 -11.35 -12.93 -14.00
CA ASP A 347 -11.18 -13.76 -12.80
C ASP A 347 -9.92 -13.37 -12.03
N ILE A 348 -8.89 -12.88 -12.71
CA ILE A 348 -7.64 -12.45 -12.09
C ILE A 348 -7.67 -10.94 -11.85
N VAL A 349 -7.66 -10.11 -12.90
CA VAL A 349 -7.45 -8.67 -12.74
C VAL A 349 -8.62 -7.97 -12.06
N GLU A 350 -9.86 -8.15 -12.53
CA GLU A 350 -11.03 -7.48 -11.92
C GLU A 350 -11.25 -7.93 -10.47
N LYS A 351 -11.20 -9.25 -10.21
CA LYS A 351 -11.39 -9.80 -8.86
C LYS A 351 -10.31 -9.34 -7.87
N SER A 352 -9.02 -9.39 -8.27
CA SER A 352 -7.93 -8.93 -7.39
C SER A 352 -8.00 -7.43 -7.11
N LEU A 353 -8.43 -6.61 -8.08
CA LEU A 353 -8.65 -5.19 -7.85
C LEU A 353 -9.83 -4.94 -6.92
N ASP A 354 -10.94 -5.67 -7.07
CA ASP A 354 -12.10 -5.52 -6.20
C ASP A 354 -11.78 -5.92 -4.75
N GLU A 355 -11.08 -7.05 -4.54
CA GLU A 355 -10.59 -7.45 -3.21
C GLU A 355 -9.66 -6.40 -2.60
N TYR A 356 -8.78 -5.79 -3.41
CA TYR A 356 -7.88 -4.74 -2.95
C TYR A 356 -8.64 -3.45 -2.55
N PHE A 357 -9.56 -2.97 -3.40
CA PHE A 357 -10.25 -1.69 -3.17
C PHE A 357 -11.27 -1.74 -2.02
N VAL A 358 -11.84 -2.90 -1.68
CA VAL A 358 -12.73 -3.06 -0.51
C VAL A 358 -12.05 -2.60 0.78
N ASP A 359 -10.77 -2.97 0.97
CA ASP A 359 -10.02 -2.63 2.19
C ASP A 359 -9.16 -1.38 2.02
N ALA A 360 -8.59 -1.15 0.83
CA ALA A 360 -7.67 -0.03 0.59
C ALA A 360 -8.36 1.34 0.45
N SER A 361 -9.65 1.38 0.10
CA SER A 361 -10.44 2.62 -0.06
C SER A 361 -10.58 3.45 1.22
N ARG A 362 -10.25 2.88 2.38
CA ARG A 362 -10.27 3.55 3.69
C ARG A 362 -9.06 4.47 3.92
N TYR A 363 -8.01 4.34 3.10
CA TYR A 363 -6.74 5.04 3.24
C TYR A 363 -6.59 6.15 2.19
N THR A 364 -5.48 6.90 2.24
CA THR A 364 -5.21 8.02 1.33
C THR A 364 -5.23 7.58 -0.14
N GLU A 365 -5.99 8.31 -0.97
CA GLU A 365 -6.24 7.99 -2.39
C GLU A 365 -4.94 7.87 -3.21
N SER A 366 -4.00 8.81 -3.04
CA SER A 366 -2.73 8.81 -3.79
C SER A 366 -1.91 7.53 -3.57
N ILE A 367 -1.87 7.04 -2.33
CA ILE A 367 -1.13 5.83 -1.94
C ILE A 367 -1.87 4.59 -2.43
N CYS A 368 -3.19 4.54 -2.25
CA CYS A 368 -4.02 3.46 -2.75
C CYS A 368 -3.87 3.28 -4.28
N LEU A 369 -3.88 4.39 -5.03
CA LEU A 369 -3.69 4.35 -6.48
C LEU A 369 -2.28 3.87 -6.85
N LYS A 370 -1.23 4.40 -6.22
CA LYS A 370 0.16 3.96 -6.46
C LYS A 370 0.35 2.48 -6.16
N THR A 371 -0.11 2.00 -5.01
CA THR A 371 0.02 0.59 -4.64
C THR A 371 -0.86 -0.32 -5.50
N SER A 372 -2.00 0.16 -6.02
CA SER A 372 -2.79 -0.57 -7.01
C SER A 372 -2.06 -0.73 -8.36
N GLU A 373 -1.24 0.24 -8.76
CA GLU A 373 -0.39 0.12 -9.95
C GLU A 373 0.71 -0.93 -9.74
N GLU A 374 1.38 -0.91 -8.59
CA GLU A 374 2.36 -1.94 -8.22
C GLU A 374 1.74 -3.35 -8.15
N LEU A 375 0.48 -3.47 -7.68
CA LEU A 375 -0.27 -4.72 -7.70
C LEU A 375 -0.47 -5.22 -9.13
N LEU A 376 -0.92 -4.34 -10.03
CA LEU A 376 -1.11 -4.68 -11.45
C LEU A 376 0.21 -5.11 -12.12
N GLU A 377 1.30 -4.40 -11.87
CA GLU A 377 2.63 -4.79 -12.38
C GLU A 377 3.02 -6.19 -11.90
N SER A 378 2.81 -6.48 -10.61
CA SER A 378 3.09 -7.80 -10.02
C SER A 378 2.24 -8.90 -10.64
N LEU A 379 0.96 -8.62 -10.93
CA LEU A 379 0.06 -9.56 -11.61
C LEU A 379 0.49 -9.78 -13.06
N PHE A 380 0.87 -8.72 -13.78
CA PHE A 380 1.36 -8.84 -15.15
C PHE A 380 2.64 -9.65 -15.26
N ILE A 381 3.57 -9.54 -14.30
CA ILE A 381 4.77 -10.39 -14.27
C ILE A 381 4.39 -11.88 -14.13
N GLN A 382 3.41 -12.22 -13.29
CA GLN A 382 2.95 -13.61 -13.15
C GLN A 382 2.25 -14.11 -14.41
N LEU A 383 1.41 -13.27 -15.03
CA LEU A 383 0.73 -13.60 -16.28
C LEU A 383 1.70 -13.71 -17.47
N GLN A 384 2.74 -12.87 -17.53
CA GLN A 384 3.78 -12.91 -18.56
C GLN A 384 4.46 -14.29 -18.60
N SER A 385 4.73 -14.90 -17.44
CA SER A 385 5.30 -16.26 -17.41
C SER A 385 4.39 -17.30 -18.09
N ILE A 386 3.07 -17.15 -17.97
CA ILE A 386 2.09 -18.03 -18.63
C ILE A 386 2.06 -17.74 -20.13
N VAL A 387 2.07 -16.46 -20.51
CA VAL A 387 2.11 -16.03 -21.92
C VAL A 387 3.38 -16.54 -22.60
N ASP A 388 4.55 -16.44 -21.96
CA ASP A 388 5.82 -16.94 -22.48
C ASP A 388 5.77 -18.45 -22.73
N ASN A 389 5.15 -19.21 -21.82
CA ASN A 389 4.97 -20.66 -22.00
C ASN A 389 4.07 -20.97 -23.19
N ASN A 390 2.96 -20.24 -23.34
CA ASN A 390 2.03 -20.40 -24.47
C ASN A 390 2.69 -20.00 -25.79
N LEU A 391 3.38 -18.86 -25.84
CA LEU A 391 4.10 -18.38 -27.03
C LEU A 391 5.22 -19.34 -27.43
N ASN A 392 5.98 -19.89 -26.48
CA ASN A 392 6.99 -20.90 -26.76
C ASN A 392 6.38 -22.21 -27.29
N PHE A 393 5.20 -22.59 -26.81
CA PHE A 393 4.47 -23.73 -27.35
C PHE A 393 4.01 -23.47 -28.80
N THR A 394 3.34 -22.35 -29.05
CA THR A 394 2.92 -21.93 -30.40
C THR A 394 4.12 -21.84 -31.35
N GLN A 395 5.24 -21.26 -30.88
CA GLN A 395 6.50 -21.18 -31.62
C GLN A 395 7.02 -22.57 -32.02
N ARG A 396 6.99 -23.57 -31.13
CA ARG A 396 7.38 -24.95 -31.46
C ARG A 396 6.46 -25.58 -32.49
N VAL A 397 5.14 -25.40 -32.35
CA VAL A 397 4.15 -25.94 -33.29
C VAL A 397 4.32 -25.32 -34.68
N LEU A 398 4.46 -24.00 -34.75
CA LEU A 398 4.66 -23.27 -36.01
C LEU A 398 6.00 -23.63 -36.66
N SER A 399 7.09 -23.74 -35.88
CA SER A 399 8.40 -24.16 -36.41
C SER A 399 8.34 -25.59 -36.97
N ALA A 400 7.65 -26.51 -36.29
CA ALA A 400 7.49 -27.89 -36.77
C ALA A 400 6.63 -27.96 -38.04
N LYS A 401 5.53 -27.20 -38.11
CA LYS A 401 4.70 -27.08 -39.32
C LYS A 401 5.51 -26.50 -40.49
N PHE A 402 6.22 -25.41 -40.25
CA PHE A 402 7.10 -24.77 -41.25
C PHE A 402 8.14 -25.75 -41.78
N ALA A 403 8.86 -26.45 -40.90
CA ALA A 403 9.86 -27.43 -41.31
C ALA A 403 9.26 -28.59 -42.13
N ASN A 404 8.10 -29.10 -41.75
CA ASN A 404 7.42 -30.17 -42.47
C ASN A 404 6.93 -29.74 -43.87
N GLU A 405 6.33 -28.56 -43.98
CA GLU A 405 5.86 -28.02 -45.26
C GLU A 405 7.04 -27.68 -46.19
N LEU A 406 8.09 -27.08 -45.64
CA LEU A 406 9.33 -26.79 -46.36
C LEU A 406 10.04 -28.06 -46.84
N ASN A 407 10.10 -29.11 -46.01
CA ASN A 407 10.63 -30.43 -46.41
C ASN A 407 9.78 -31.07 -47.51
N THR A 408 8.46 -30.94 -47.44
CA THR A 408 7.54 -31.45 -48.46
C THR A 408 7.80 -30.75 -49.79
N MET A 409 7.88 -29.42 -49.78
CA MET A 409 8.21 -28.61 -50.97
C MET A 409 9.59 -28.96 -51.55
N TYR A 410 10.60 -29.18 -50.69
CA TYR A 410 11.94 -29.58 -51.10
C TYR A 410 11.99 -30.99 -51.71
N SER A 411 11.20 -31.94 -51.19
CA SER A 411 11.12 -33.30 -51.74
C SER A 411 10.56 -33.34 -53.18
N VAL A 412 9.63 -32.43 -53.49
CA VAL A 412 9.08 -32.24 -54.85
C VAL A 412 10.16 -31.71 -55.80
N CYS A 413 11.02 -30.79 -55.35
CA CYS A 413 12.11 -30.27 -56.18
C CYS A 413 13.24 -31.29 -56.44
N THR A 414 13.42 -32.29 -55.56
CA THR A 414 14.51 -33.29 -55.67
C THR A 414 14.11 -34.58 -56.39
N SER A 415 12.82 -34.86 -56.52
CA SER A 415 12.29 -36.03 -57.24
C SER A 415 12.37 -35.88 -58.77
N ASP A 416 12.42 -34.66 -59.31
CA ASP A 416 12.67 -34.36 -60.72
C ASP A 416 14.18 -34.40 -61.07
N LYS A 417 14.79 -35.59 -60.99
CA LYS A 417 16.25 -35.78 -61.23
C LYS A 417 16.73 -35.44 -62.65
N ASN A 418 15.84 -35.34 -63.64
CA ASN A 418 16.18 -35.22 -65.06
C ASN A 418 16.44 -33.78 -65.57
N VAL A 419 16.32 -32.75 -64.73
CA VAL A 419 16.18 -31.37 -65.23
C VAL A 419 17.51 -30.58 -65.27
N PHE A 420 18.63 -31.15 -64.81
CA PHE A 420 19.97 -30.55 -64.90
C PHE A 420 20.91 -31.37 -65.78
N LEU A 421 20.69 -31.35 -67.10
CA LEU A 421 21.71 -31.71 -68.07
C LEU A 421 22.36 -30.41 -68.58
N PHE A 422 23.60 -30.15 -68.20
CA PHE A 422 24.41 -29.15 -68.90
C PHE A 422 24.86 -29.76 -70.23
N SER A 423 24.38 -29.25 -71.35
CA SER A 423 24.86 -29.66 -72.66
C SER A 423 26.31 -29.21 -72.86
N LYS A 424 27.19 -30.15 -73.26
CA LYS A 424 28.56 -29.92 -73.72
C LYS A 424 28.58 -28.94 -74.90
N GLU A 425 29.54 -28.01 -74.85
CA GLU A 425 30.04 -27.12 -75.93
C GLU A 425 29.03 -26.07 -76.44
N SER A 426 29.33 -24.80 -76.68
CA SER A 426 30.55 -24.04 -77.01
C SER A 426 30.18 -22.56 -76.80
N ASN A 427 31.02 -21.70 -76.22
CA ASN A 427 31.89 -20.82 -77.00
C ASN A 427 32.88 -20.11 -76.06
N LEU A 428 34.07 -20.68 -75.93
CA LEU A 428 35.29 -19.94 -75.66
C LEU A 428 35.64 -19.18 -76.94
N GLN A 429 35.24 -17.91 -77.05
CA GLN A 429 35.89 -16.95 -77.94
C GLN A 429 36.14 -15.65 -77.19
N VAL A 430 37.38 -15.55 -76.71
CA VAL A 430 38.05 -14.29 -76.38
C VAL A 430 38.06 -13.42 -77.63
N ARG A 431 37.35 -12.28 -77.63
CA ARG A 431 37.72 -11.12 -78.48
C ARG A 431 37.42 -9.81 -77.77
N LYS A 432 38.50 -9.04 -77.63
CA LYS A 432 38.55 -7.59 -77.35
C LYS A 432 37.72 -6.82 -78.38
N ASP A 433 37.19 -5.69 -77.92
CA ASP A 433 36.42 -4.71 -78.68
C ASP A 433 37.02 -4.35 -80.04
N GLY A 434 36.15 -4.31 -81.06
CA GLY A 434 36.43 -3.83 -82.40
C GLY A 434 35.15 -3.83 -83.25
N LYS A 435 34.68 -2.63 -83.59
CA LYS A 435 33.45 -2.29 -84.33
C LYS A 435 33.13 -3.14 -85.58
N GLY A 436 31.83 -3.40 -85.77
CA GLY A 436 31.12 -3.19 -87.05
C GLY A 436 30.67 -4.42 -87.84
N GLY A 437 29.39 -4.47 -88.23
CA GLY A 437 28.96 -5.07 -89.50
C GLY A 437 27.96 -6.24 -89.44
N THR A 438 26.70 -5.92 -89.74
CA THR A 438 25.53 -6.73 -90.16
C THR A 438 25.75 -7.99 -91.02
N SER A 439 25.01 -9.07 -90.73
CA SER A 439 24.23 -9.88 -91.71
C SER A 439 23.34 -10.96 -91.04
N SER A 440 22.23 -11.30 -91.71
CA SER A 440 21.00 -11.96 -91.25
C SER A 440 21.04 -13.52 -91.26
N PRO A 441 20.00 -14.23 -90.75
CA PRO A 441 20.09 -15.57 -90.16
C PRO A 441 19.48 -16.71 -91.01
N LYS A 442 19.75 -17.97 -90.59
CA LYS A 442 19.05 -19.29 -90.79
C LYS A 442 20.16 -20.37 -90.88
N GLU A 443 20.19 -21.50 -90.18
CA GLU A 443 19.21 -22.52 -89.78
C GLU A 443 19.77 -23.23 -88.52
N ASP A 444 18.97 -23.48 -87.48
CA ASP A 444 19.24 -24.45 -86.37
C ASP A 444 18.18 -24.31 -85.24
N LYS A 445 16.89 -24.32 -85.61
CA LYS A 445 15.78 -23.97 -84.69
C LYS A 445 15.04 -25.16 -84.06
N LYS A 446 15.32 -26.42 -84.42
CA LYS A 446 14.54 -27.56 -83.90
C LYS A 446 15.14 -28.25 -82.67
N ASP A 447 16.45 -28.47 -82.59
CA ASP A 447 17.07 -29.13 -81.42
C ASP A 447 17.45 -28.20 -80.25
N LYS A 448 17.44 -26.88 -80.48
CA LYS A 448 17.64 -25.87 -79.42
C LYS A 448 16.39 -25.61 -78.58
N MET A 449 15.20 -25.98 -79.08
CA MET A 449 13.93 -25.58 -78.45
C MET A 449 13.58 -26.46 -77.25
N ASP A 450 13.88 -27.76 -77.27
CA ASP A 450 13.61 -28.67 -76.14
C ASP A 450 14.63 -28.57 -74.99
N LYS A 451 15.90 -28.25 -75.29
CA LYS A 451 16.98 -28.11 -74.27
C LYS A 451 16.87 -26.82 -73.46
N ASN A 452 16.44 -25.72 -74.07
CA ASN A 452 16.11 -24.49 -73.33
C ASN A 452 14.90 -24.70 -72.43
N ASN A 453 13.94 -25.54 -72.84
CA ASN A 453 12.73 -25.81 -72.08
C ASN A 453 13.00 -26.55 -70.76
N SER A 454 14.00 -27.45 -70.71
CA SER A 454 14.37 -28.13 -69.46
C SER A 454 15.10 -27.22 -68.49
N GLN A 455 16.03 -26.38 -68.96
CA GLN A 455 16.71 -25.41 -68.10
C GLN A 455 15.74 -24.35 -67.58
N ASP A 456 14.85 -23.84 -68.43
CA ASP A 456 13.79 -22.91 -68.05
C ASP A 456 12.81 -23.56 -67.06
N LYS A 457 12.50 -24.86 -67.20
CA LYS A 457 11.67 -25.60 -66.24
C LYS A 457 12.34 -25.70 -64.87
N CYS A 458 13.65 -25.93 -64.82
CA CYS A 458 14.43 -25.94 -63.57
C CYS A 458 14.44 -24.58 -62.88
N ILE A 459 14.72 -23.52 -63.65
CA ILE A 459 14.75 -22.15 -63.15
C ILE A 459 13.36 -21.75 -62.62
N ARG A 460 12.29 -22.11 -63.33
CA ARG A 460 10.89 -21.87 -62.90
C ARG A 460 10.50 -22.66 -61.66
N LEU A 461 10.95 -23.90 -61.51
CA LEU A 461 10.67 -24.73 -60.33
C LEU A 461 11.35 -24.15 -59.08
N TRP A 462 12.62 -23.76 -59.18
CA TRP A 462 13.34 -23.16 -58.06
C TRP A 462 12.90 -21.73 -57.74
N SER A 463 12.53 -20.92 -58.75
CA SER A 463 11.94 -19.60 -58.50
C SER A 463 10.56 -19.69 -57.85
N SER A 464 9.73 -20.66 -58.26
CA SER A 464 8.46 -20.97 -57.62
C SER A 464 8.65 -21.48 -56.19
N PHE A 465 9.67 -22.31 -55.93
CA PHE A 465 10.02 -22.74 -54.57
C PHE A 465 10.40 -21.56 -53.67
N LEU A 466 11.28 -20.66 -54.14
CA LEU A 466 11.67 -19.47 -53.37
C LEU A 466 10.48 -18.55 -53.08
N PHE A 467 9.63 -18.29 -54.08
CA PHE A 467 8.42 -17.49 -53.89
C PHE A 467 7.44 -18.11 -52.89
N ASN A 468 7.25 -19.43 -52.94
CA ASN A 468 6.38 -20.13 -51.99
C ASN A 468 7.00 -20.23 -50.59
N ALA A 469 8.33 -20.29 -50.47
CA ALA A 469 9.03 -20.26 -49.20
C ALA A 469 8.88 -18.88 -48.53
N ASP A 470 9.01 -17.79 -49.28
CA ASP A 470 8.80 -16.42 -48.78
C ASP A 470 7.33 -16.21 -48.34
N LYS A 471 6.37 -16.76 -49.10
CA LYS A 471 4.95 -16.74 -48.74
C LYS A 471 4.66 -17.55 -47.47
N LEU A 472 5.34 -18.70 -47.31
CA LEU A 472 5.22 -19.54 -46.13
C LEU A 472 5.81 -18.88 -44.89
N GLU A 473 6.94 -18.18 -45.03
CA GLU A 473 7.52 -17.35 -43.97
C GLU A 473 6.53 -16.27 -43.51
N TYR A 474 5.95 -15.53 -44.45
CA TYR A 474 4.95 -14.50 -44.14
C TYR A 474 3.74 -15.07 -43.41
N ASN A 475 3.17 -16.18 -43.89
CA ASN A 475 2.01 -16.83 -43.25
C ASN A 475 2.33 -17.36 -41.84
N THR A 476 3.55 -17.87 -41.64
CA THR A 476 3.97 -18.39 -40.33
C THR A 476 4.13 -17.27 -39.31
N LEU A 477 4.70 -16.13 -39.74
CA LEU A 477 4.79 -14.93 -38.90
C LEU A 477 3.40 -14.33 -38.63
N TYR A 478 2.52 -14.28 -39.63
CA TYR A 478 1.14 -13.81 -39.47
C TYR A 478 0.38 -14.64 -38.42
N ASN A 479 0.43 -15.96 -38.50
CA ASN A 479 -0.22 -16.85 -37.52
C ASN A 479 0.36 -16.67 -36.11
N PHE A 480 1.66 -16.40 -35.98
CA PHE A 480 2.27 -16.08 -34.68
C PHE A 480 1.72 -14.77 -34.10
N PHE A 481 1.54 -13.74 -34.93
CA PHE A 481 0.97 -12.47 -34.48
C PHE A 481 -0.52 -12.58 -34.12
N GLU A 482 -1.32 -13.37 -34.85
CA GLU A 482 -2.73 -13.61 -34.49
C GLU A 482 -2.85 -14.32 -33.13
N ASP A 483 -1.97 -15.28 -32.83
CA ASP A 483 -1.98 -15.96 -31.54
C ASP A 483 -1.43 -15.07 -30.41
N TYR A 484 -0.49 -14.18 -30.71
CA TYR A 484 -0.04 -13.14 -29.78
C TYR A 484 -1.14 -12.13 -29.44
N GLU A 485 -1.92 -11.69 -30.43
CA GLU A 485 -2.99 -10.72 -30.22
C GLU A 485 -4.08 -11.26 -29.28
N LYS A 486 -4.33 -12.57 -29.31
CA LYS A 486 -5.23 -13.26 -28.37
C LYS A 486 -4.72 -13.27 -26.92
N CYS A 487 -3.42 -13.05 -26.69
CA CYS A 487 -2.82 -12.97 -25.37
C CYS A 487 -2.83 -11.56 -24.76
N ASN A 488 -3.17 -10.53 -25.54
CA ASN A 488 -3.22 -9.15 -25.04
C ASN A 488 -4.41 -8.94 -24.10
N ILE A 489 -4.16 -8.29 -22.97
CA ILE A 489 -5.15 -8.02 -21.91
C ILE A 489 -5.56 -6.56 -21.96
N GLU A 490 -6.88 -6.33 -21.95
CA GLU A 490 -7.47 -5.01 -21.85
C GLU A 490 -8.04 -4.77 -20.45
N ILE A 491 -7.48 -3.79 -19.73
CA ILE A 491 -8.01 -3.40 -18.42
C ILE A 491 -9.21 -2.47 -18.63
N LYS A 492 -10.43 -3.02 -18.63
CA LYS A 492 -11.69 -2.28 -18.84
C LYS A 492 -11.88 -1.07 -17.92
N LYS A 493 -11.40 -1.14 -16.67
CA LYS A 493 -11.53 -0.04 -15.70
C LYS A 493 -10.59 1.15 -15.95
N ARG A 494 -9.57 1.01 -16.80
CA ARG A 494 -8.55 2.06 -17.04
C ARG A 494 -8.30 2.40 -18.52
N ASN A 495 -9.00 1.77 -19.46
CA ASN A 495 -8.75 1.89 -20.91
C ASN A 495 -7.26 1.76 -21.28
N LYS A 496 -6.54 0.86 -20.59
CA LYS A 496 -5.13 0.56 -20.86
C LYS A 496 -5.02 -0.87 -21.36
N ILE A 497 -4.39 -1.03 -22.52
CA ILE A 497 -4.00 -2.32 -23.08
C ILE A 497 -2.60 -2.63 -22.57
N HIS A 498 -2.42 -3.81 -21.97
CA HIS A 498 -1.10 -4.29 -21.59
C HIS A 498 -0.58 -5.25 -22.66
N GLU A 499 0.49 -4.83 -23.34
CA GLU A 499 1.18 -5.64 -24.34
C GLU A 499 2.27 -6.48 -23.65
N PHE A 500 2.11 -7.79 -23.69
CA PHE A 500 3.12 -8.71 -23.16
C PHE A 500 4.35 -8.77 -24.07
N ASN A 501 5.52 -9.03 -23.49
CA ASN A 501 6.77 -9.09 -24.23
C ASN A 501 6.86 -10.37 -25.09
N TYR A 502 6.79 -10.24 -26.41
CA TYR A 502 6.87 -11.37 -27.37
C TYR A 502 8.23 -11.48 -28.09
N LYS A 503 9.13 -10.50 -27.90
CA LYS A 503 10.39 -10.39 -28.64
C LYS A 503 11.28 -11.64 -28.52
N PRO A 504 11.41 -12.29 -27.33
CA PRO A 504 12.23 -13.50 -27.20
C PRO A 504 11.70 -14.66 -28.05
N SER A 505 10.41 -14.97 -27.98
CA SER A 505 9.80 -16.07 -28.74
C SER A 505 9.82 -15.80 -30.25
N LEU A 506 9.64 -14.55 -30.68
CA LEU A 506 9.76 -14.15 -32.08
C LEU A 506 11.19 -14.31 -32.62
N SER A 507 12.21 -13.93 -31.83
CA SER A 507 13.62 -14.11 -32.20
C SER A 507 13.98 -15.58 -32.40
N ILE A 508 13.49 -16.46 -31.53
CA ILE A 508 13.71 -17.91 -31.63
C ILE A 508 13.00 -18.47 -32.88
N LEU A 509 11.77 -18.04 -33.16
CA LEU A 509 11.04 -18.43 -34.38
C LEU A 509 11.78 -17.98 -35.65
N SER A 510 12.20 -16.72 -35.71
CA SER A 510 12.94 -16.16 -36.85
C SER A 510 14.28 -16.87 -37.07
N THR A 511 14.99 -17.21 -35.98
CA THR A 511 16.25 -17.96 -36.06
C THR A 511 16.03 -19.38 -36.59
N ALA A 512 14.93 -20.05 -36.18
CA ALA A 512 14.58 -21.38 -36.67
C ALA A 512 14.28 -21.36 -38.17
N ILE A 513 13.46 -20.40 -38.64
CA ILE A 513 13.13 -20.19 -40.05
C ILE A 513 14.41 -19.95 -40.88
N CYS A 514 15.28 -19.03 -40.42
CA CYS A 514 16.56 -18.74 -41.07
C CYS A 514 17.46 -19.97 -41.18
N LYS A 515 17.53 -20.81 -40.14
CA LYS A 515 18.35 -22.02 -40.11
C LYS A 515 17.88 -23.03 -41.16
N ASP A 516 16.58 -23.26 -41.27
CA ASP A 516 16.01 -24.22 -42.21
C ASP A 516 16.15 -23.75 -43.66
N LEU A 517 15.98 -22.46 -43.94
CA LEU A 517 16.24 -21.86 -45.25
C LEU A 517 17.72 -21.97 -45.65
N ASN A 518 18.65 -21.67 -44.74
CA ASN A 518 20.08 -21.79 -45.00
C ASN A 518 20.52 -23.25 -45.21
N ARG A 519 19.90 -24.21 -44.52
CA ARG A 519 20.14 -25.65 -44.76
C ARG A 519 19.80 -26.03 -46.20
N ILE A 520 18.66 -25.57 -46.72
CA ILE A 520 18.24 -25.85 -48.10
C ILE A 520 19.17 -25.14 -49.11
N ARG A 521 19.53 -23.88 -48.87
CA ARG A 521 20.48 -23.16 -49.73
C ARG A 521 21.83 -23.87 -49.81
N ASN A 522 22.36 -24.32 -48.68
CA ASN A 522 23.61 -25.08 -48.66
C ASN A 522 23.49 -26.41 -49.44
N ALA A 523 22.39 -27.15 -49.27
CA ALA A 523 22.14 -28.37 -50.04
C ALA A 523 22.04 -28.10 -51.55
N GLN A 524 21.40 -27.00 -51.97
CA GLN A 524 21.39 -26.56 -53.37
C GLN A 524 22.81 -26.28 -53.87
N PHE A 525 23.62 -25.53 -53.12
CA PHE A 525 25.00 -25.22 -53.49
C PHE A 525 25.85 -26.49 -53.63
N THR A 526 25.72 -27.47 -52.72
CA THR A 526 26.44 -28.73 -52.80
C THR A 526 26.03 -29.55 -54.04
N VAL A 527 24.73 -29.67 -54.32
CA VAL A 527 24.25 -30.35 -55.53
C VAL A 527 24.76 -29.68 -56.81
N LEU A 528 24.79 -28.34 -56.83
CA LEU A 528 25.25 -27.57 -57.97
C LEU A 528 26.78 -27.70 -58.16
N LEU A 529 27.54 -27.72 -57.06
CA LEU A 529 29.00 -27.95 -57.03
C LEU A 529 29.38 -29.37 -57.47
N ASP A 530 28.69 -30.40 -56.96
CA ASP A 530 28.97 -31.79 -57.32
C ASP A 530 28.65 -32.05 -58.79
N ARG A 531 27.59 -31.45 -59.32
CA ARG A 531 27.27 -31.52 -60.75
C ARG A 531 28.22 -30.71 -61.61
N THR A 532 28.67 -29.52 -61.20
CA THR A 532 29.73 -28.80 -61.95
C THR A 532 31.03 -29.59 -61.97
N ARG A 533 31.42 -30.21 -60.86
CA ARG A 533 32.58 -31.13 -60.82
C ARG A 533 32.39 -32.33 -61.75
N ALA A 534 31.18 -32.88 -61.86
CA ALA A 534 30.87 -33.97 -62.78
C ALA A 534 30.85 -33.53 -64.27
N THR A 535 30.54 -32.27 -64.57
CA THR A 535 30.62 -31.71 -65.93
C THR A 535 32.06 -31.35 -66.33
N ILE A 536 32.90 -30.99 -65.35
CA ILE A 536 34.32 -30.65 -65.56
C ILE A 536 35.17 -31.92 -65.74
N LYS A 537 34.88 -32.99 -65.00
CA LYS A 537 35.45 -34.34 -65.22
C LYS A 537 34.94 -34.95 -66.51
#